data_AF-A0A433RSK3-F1
#
_entry.id   AF-A0A433RSK3-F1
#
_cell.length_a   1.000
_cell.length_b   1.000
_cell.length_c   1.000
_cell.angle_alpha   90.00
_cell.angle_beta   90.00
_cell.angle_gamma   90.00
#
_symmetry.space_group_name_H-M   'P 1'
#
loop_
_entity.id
_entity.type
_entity.pdbx_description
1 polymer ?
#
loop_
_entity_poly.entity_id
_entity_poly.type
_entity_poly.pdbx_seq_one_letter_code
_entity_poly.pdbx_strand_id
1 'polypeptide(L)'
;MLVNIIGINSILLLLVMIILNMSLSKIITVLFVSSVLLFLVRVFVEGSKLSSAFTESFGILSIVGFICVIIHFLKRKKLQLINNLY
;
A
#
# COMPACT_ATOMS: atom_id res chain seq x y z
N MET A 1 -6.20 4.00 18.91
CA MET A 1 -6.69 5.21 18.21
C MET A 1 -5.66 5.74 17.21
N LEU A 2 -4.39 5.87 17.61
CA LEU A 2 -3.30 6.35 16.76
C LEU A 2 -3.05 5.47 15.52
N VAL A 3 -3.06 4.14 15.68
CA VAL A 3 -2.94 3.17 14.59
C VAL A 3 -4.04 3.34 13.52
N ASN A 4 -5.29 3.56 13.94
CA ASN A 4 -6.40 3.79 12.99
C ASN A 4 -6.20 5.08 12.18
N ILE A 5 -5.72 6.15 12.81
CA ILE A 5 -5.47 7.43 12.14
C ILE A 5 -4.37 7.27 11.08
N ILE A 6 -3.27 6.59 11.42
CA ILE A 6 -2.16 6.34 10.48
C ILE A 6 -2.60 5.43 9.33
N GLY A 7 -3.38 4.38 9.63
CA GLY A 7 -3.92 3.48 8.62
C GLY A 7 -4.82 4.20 7.60
N ILE A 8 -5.75 5.04 8.08
CA ILE A 8 -6.65 5.82 7.22
C ILE A 8 -5.86 6.81 6.35
N ASN A 9 -4.89 7.53 6.92
CA ASN A 9 -4.04 8.44 6.15
C ASN A 9 -3.23 7.73 5.07
N SER A 10 -2.70 6.54 5.36
CA SER A 10 -1.97 5.75 4.37
C SER A 10 -2.86 5.34 3.19
N ILE A 11 -4.08 4.86 3.46
CA ILE A 11 -5.03 4.44 2.41
C ILE A 11 -5.40 5.64 1.54
N LEU A 12 -5.62 6.81 2.14
CA LEU A 12 -5.92 8.04 1.42
C LEU A 12 -4.76 8.46 0.50
N LEU A 13 -3.52 8.40 0.97
CA LEU A 13 -2.33 8.72 0.16
C LEU A 13 -2.20 7.78 -1.04
N LEU A 14 -2.43 6.48 -0.83
CA LEU A 14 -2.44 5.47 -1.88
C LEU A 14 -3.50 5.76 -2.95
N LEU A 15 -4.71 6.11 -2.52
CA LEU A 15 -5.81 6.43 -3.42
C LEU A 15 -5.47 7.63 -4.31
N VAL A 16 -4.88 8.68 -3.73
CA VAL A 16 -4.41 9.87 -4.48
C VAL A 16 -3.34 9.48 -5.50
N MET A 17 -2.37 8.63 -5.15
CA MET A 17 -1.32 8.18 -6.08
C MET A 17 -1.86 7.34 -7.24
N ILE A 18 -2.89 6.51 -6.98
CA ILE A 18 -3.58 5.73 -8.01
C ILE A 18 -4.29 6.66 -9.01
N ILE A 19 -4.96 7.70 -8.51
CA ILE A 19 -5.64 8.72 -9.34
C ILE A 19 -4.62 9.53 -10.15
N LEU A 20 -3.49 9.90 -9.55
CA LEU A 20 -2.42 10.67 -10.20
C LEU A 20 -1.57 9.85 -11.19
N ASN A 21 -1.96 8.61 -11.53
CA ASN A 21 -1.22 7.73 -12.45
C ASN A 21 0.27 7.57 -12.10
N MET A 22 0.65 7.69 -10.82
CA MET A 22 2.05 7.50 -10.45
C MET A 22 2.48 6.06 -10.72
N SER A 23 3.73 5.91 -11.18
CA SER A 23 4.34 4.61 -11.47
C SER A 23 4.22 3.66 -10.27
N LEU A 24 3.96 2.38 -10.53
CA LEU A 24 3.79 1.33 -9.52
C LEU A 24 4.89 1.32 -8.45
N SER A 25 6.13 1.60 -8.84
CA SER A 25 7.27 1.72 -7.91
C SER A 25 7.00 2.74 -6.80
N LYS A 26 6.47 3.92 -7.12
CA LYS A 26 6.18 4.96 -6.12
C LYS A 26 5.07 4.55 -5.16
N ILE A 27 4.06 3.84 -5.68
CA ILE A 27 2.95 3.31 -4.86
C ILE A 27 3.47 2.27 -3.87
N ILE A 28 4.35 1.36 -4.32
CA ILE A 28 4.99 0.36 -3.45
C ILE A 28 5.86 1.03 -2.39
N THR A 29 6.62 2.07 -2.75
CA THR A 29 7.44 2.82 -1.78
C THR A 29 6.58 3.45 -0.69
N VAL A 30 5.48 4.09 -1.06
CA VAL A 30 4.55 4.69 -0.09
C VAL A 30 3.93 3.63 0.81
N LEU A 31 3.47 2.53 0.22
CA LEU A 31 2.99 1.36 0.95
C LEU A 31 3.99 0.90 2.01
N PHE A 32 5.24 0.70 1.59
CA PHE A 32 6.31 0.22 2.46
C PHE A 32 6.58 1.19 3.61
N VAL A 33 6.71 2.49 3.32
CA VAL A 33 6.95 3.52 4.33
C VAL A 33 5.80 3.57 5.35
N SER A 34 4.55 3.50 4.88
CA SER A 34 3.38 3.49 5.76
C SER A 34 3.33 2.26 6.68
N SER A 35 3.67 1.08 6.18
CA SER A 35 3.72 -0.14 6.99
C SER A 35 4.85 -0.12 8.02
N VAL A 36 6.01 0.46 7.70
CA VAL A 36 7.09 0.67 8.67
C VAL A 36 6.65 1.65 9.77
N LEU A 37 5.99 2.75 9.40
CA LEU A 37 5.42 3.70 10.37
C LEU A 37 4.41 3.04 11.31
N LEU A 38 3.48 2.26 10.76
CA LEU A 38 2.50 1.48 11.55
C LEU A 38 3.17 0.48 12.49
N PHE A 39 4.20 -0.21 12.02
CA PHE A 39 4.99 -1.13 12.83
C PHE A 39 5.67 -0.41 14.01
N LEU A 40 6.32 0.73 13.74
CA LEU A 40 6.96 1.53 14.80
C LEU A 40 5.93 2.00 15.83
N VAL A 41 4.76 2.48 15.40
CA VAL A 41 3.71 2.90 16.35
C VAL A 41 3.21 1.73 17.19
N ARG A 42 2.97 0.55 16.60
CA ARG A 42 2.53 -0.63 17.36
C ARG A 42 3.55 -1.12 18.38
N VAL A 43 4.85 -1.09 18.02
CA VAL A 43 5.93 -1.54 18.91
C VAL A 43 6.20 -0.52 20.01
N PHE A 44 6.36 0.76 19.67
CA PHE A 44 6.81 1.79 20.61
C PHE A 44 5.68 2.44 21.40
N VAL A 45 4.47 2.56 20.84
CA VAL A 45 3.34 3.25 21.50
C VAL A 45 2.38 2.26 22.13
N GLU A 46 2.02 1.19 21.42
CA GLU A 46 1.05 0.21 21.92
C GLU A 46 1.71 -0.94 22.71
N GLY A 47 3.04 -1.01 22.74
CA GLY A 47 3.77 -2.06 23.46
C GLY A 47 3.49 -3.47 22.93
N SER A 48 3.05 -3.55 21.67
CA SER A 48 2.70 -4.80 21.01
C SER A 48 3.93 -5.71 20.90
N LYS A 49 3.75 -7.02 21.06
CA LYS A 49 4.82 -7.99 20.80
C LYS A 49 5.33 -7.80 19.36
N LEU A 50 6.65 -7.82 19.18
CA LEU A 50 7.29 -7.63 17.88
C LEU A 50 6.68 -8.50 16.77
N SER A 51 6.38 -9.76 17.07
CA SER A 51 5.78 -10.70 16.10
C SER A 51 4.37 -10.32 15.66
N SER A 52 3.50 -9.92 16.60
CA SER A 52 2.13 -9.50 16.27
C SER A 52 2.14 -8.17 15.53
N ALA A 53 2.93 -7.20 16.02
CA ALA A 53 3.09 -5.91 15.37
C ALA A 53 3.61 -6.04 13.93
N PHE A 54 4.57 -6.94 13.69
CA PHE A 54 5.11 -7.20 12.36
C PHE A 54 4.05 -7.79 11.45
N THR A 55 3.40 -8.87 11.88
CA THR A 55 2.41 -9.60 11.07
C THR A 55 1.24 -8.71 10.72
N GLU A 56 0.74 -7.92 11.67
CA GLU A 56 -0.40 -7.04 11.43
C GLU A 56 -0.05 -5.80 10.58
N SER A 57 1.19 -5.33 10.58
CA SER A 57 1.59 -4.12 9.84
C SER A 57 2.07 -4.45 8.43
N PHE A 58 2.81 -5.55 8.27
CA PHE A 58 3.29 -6.03 6.98
C PHE A 58 2.30 -6.99 6.29
N GLY A 59 1.35 -7.58 7.02
CA GLY A 59 0.23 -8.33 6.41
C GLY A 59 -0.70 -7.42 5.61
N ILE A 60 -0.96 -6.20 6.09
CA ILE A 60 -1.71 -5.19 5.33
C ILE A 60 -0.91 -4.76 4.09
N LEU A 61 0.42 -4.64 4.22
CA LEU A 61 1.32 -4.31 3.10
C LEU A 61 1.19 -5.30 1.95
N SER A 62 1.19 -6.60 2.25
CA SER A 62 1.15 -7.65 1.23
C SER A 62 -0.18 -7.64 0.47
N ILE A 63 -1.30 -7.46 1.18
CA ILE A 63 -2.64 -7.37 0.57
C ILE A 63 -2.74 -6.16 -0.36
N VAL A 64 -2.35 -4.97 0.13
CA VAL A 64 -2.48 -3.74 -0.66
C VAL A 64 -1.46 -3.71 -1.81
N GLY A 65 -0.26 -4.26 -1.61
CA GLY A 65 0.72 -4.49 -2.66
C GLY A 65 0.19 -5.42 -3.76
N PHE A 66 -0.47 -6.52 -3.39
CA PHE A 66 -1.10 -7.44 -4.33
C PHE A 66 -2.20 -6.75 -5.16
N ILE A 67 -3.07 -5.97 -4.52
CA ILE A 67 -4.10 -5.17 -5.20
C ILE A 67 -3.47 -4.20 -6.21
N CYS A 68 -2.40 -3.50 -5.82
CA CYS A 68 -1.70 -2.57 -6.73
C CYS A 68 -1.11 -3.28 -7.95
N VAL A 69 -0.50 -4.46 -7.75
CA VAL A 69 0.04 -5.27 -8.85
C VAL A 69 -1.07 -5.70 -9.80
N ILE A 70 -2.22 -6.17 -9.29
CA ILE A 70 -3.37 -6.54 -10.13
C ILE A 70 -3.92 -5.33 -10.89
N ILE A 71 -4.12 -4.19 -10.24
CA ILE A 71 -4.60 -2.96 -10.89
C ILE A 71 -3.66 -2.56 -12.03
N HIS A 72 -2.36 -2.54 -11.77
CA HIS A 72 -1.37 -2.16 -12.78
C HIS A 72 -1.29 -3.18 -13.92
N PHE A 73 -1.40 -4.48 -13.62
CA PHE A 73 -1.46 -5.53 -14.62
C PHE A 73 -2.69 -5.36 -15.54
N LEU A 74 -3.87 -5.15 -14.96
CA LEU A 74 -5.12 -4.89 -15.71
C LEU A 74 -5.00 -3.62 -16.57
N LYS A 75 -4.37 -2.57 -16.03
CA LYS A 75 -4.18 -1.30 -16.74
C LYS A 75 -3.23 -1.43 -17.92
N ARG A 76 -2.11 -2.16 -17.76
CA ARG A 76 -1.21 -2.48 -18.88
C ARG A 76 -1.90 -3.33 -19.94
N LYS A 77 -2.71 -4.32 -19.54
CA LYS A 77 -3.47 -5.17 -20.47
C LYS A 77 -4.45 -4.34 -21.31
N LYS A 78 -5.15 -3.38 -20.69
CA LYS A 78 -6.05 -2.46 -21.40
C LYS A 78 -5.30 -1.57 -22.39
N LEU A 79 -4.11 -1.08 -22.02
CA LEU A 79 -3.26 -0.26 -22.90
C LEU A 79 -2.74 -1.07 -24.11
N GLN A 80 -2.28 -2.32 -23.89
CA GLN A 80 -1.85 -3.21 -24.98
C GLN A 80 -2.99 -3.60 -25.91
N LEU A 81 -4.20 -3.79 -25.38
CA LEU A 81 -5.37 -4.15 -26.19
C LEU A 81 -5.82 -3.00 -27.09
N ILE A 82 -5.70 -1.75 -26.64
CA ILE A 82 -5.97 -0.55 -27.46
C ILE A 82 -4.91 -0.40 -28.57
N ASN A 83 -3.62 -0.62 -28.26
CA ASN A 83 -2.55 -0.52 -29.25
C ASN A 83 -2.53 -1.64 -30.31
N ASN A 84 -3.26 -2.73 -30.10
CA ASN A 84 -3.40 -3.82 -31.09
C ASN A 84 -4.62 -3.64 -32.01
N LEU A 85 -5.47 -2.64 -31.73
CA LEU A 85 -6.70 -2.32 -32.46
C LEU A 85 -6.54 -1.09 -33.38
N TYR A 86 -5.41 -0.40 -33.31
CA TYR A 86 -4.97 0.68 -34.20
C TYR A 86 -3.65 0.27 -34.86
#